data_AF-A0A7Z0V0J2-F1
#
_entry.id   AF-A0A7Z0V0J2-F1
#
_cell.length_a   1.000
_cell.length_b   1.000
_cell.length_c   1.000
_cell.angle_alpha   90.00
_cell.angle_beta   90.00
_cell.angle_gamma   90.00
#
_symmetry.space_group_name_H-M   'P 1'
#
loop_
_entity.id
_entity.type
_entity.pdbx_description
1 polymer ?
#
loop_
_entity_poly.entity_id
_entity_poly.type
_entity_poly.pdbx_seq_one_letter_code
_entity_poly.pdbx_strand_id
1 'polypeptide(L)'
;MVRQDISFYPSFLNQQKANSQNNIRNSQASHAIYLGMDAGYITNHDKSQNKRLLGQHLAGAFIGIKGHYTPNTSNPYLSFNYDIFTSKAISEPTGFSNKDWVSGVSLGMSF
;
A
#
# COMPACT_ATOMS: atom_id res chain seq x y z
N MET A 1 7.70 -2.80 -16.24
CA MET A 1 6.84 -1.97 -15.38
C MET A 1 7.70 -1.47 -14.24
N VAL A 2 7.95 -0.17 -14.14
CA VAL A 2 8.70 0.43 -13.03
C VAL A 2 7.67 0.96 -12.04
N ARG A 3 7.71 0.48 -10.80
CA ARG A 3 6.90 1.01 -9.68
C ARG A 3 7.85 1.84 -8.82
N GLN A 4 7.50 3.09 -8.54
CA GLN A 4 8.20 3.93 -7.56
C GLN A 4 7.26 4.19 -6.40
N ASP A 5 7.56 3.60 -5.26
CA ASP A 5 6.89 3.81 -3.98
C ASP A 5 7.74 4.74 -3.10
N ILE A 6 7.13 5.80 -2.56
CA ILE A 6 7.78 6.68 -1.59
C ILE A 6 7.07 6.45 -0.26
N SER A 7 7.77 5.76 0.64
CA SER A 7 7.28 5.50 2.00
C SER A 7 7.83 6.57 2.96
N PHE A 8 6.94 7.24 3.68
CA PHE A 8 7.29 8.17 4.74
C PHE A 8 7.08 7.48 6.10
N TYR A 9 8.12 7.53 6.93
CA TYR A 9 8.06 7.07 8.31
C TYR A 9 7.95 8.29 9.23
N PRO A 10 6.74 8.82 9.47
CA PRO A 10 6.57 9.94 10.39
C PRO A 10 7.16 9.61 11.77
N SER A 11 8.04 10.49 12.24
CA SER A 11 8.76 10.34 13.51
C SER A 11 7.84 10.21 14.73
N PHE A 12 6.62 10.76 14.67
CA PHE A 12 5.62 10.63 15.73
C PHE A 12 5.01 9.23 15.84
N LEU A 13 5.03 8.41 14.77
CA LEU A 13 4.61 7.01 14.78
C LEU A 13 5.74 6.06 15.20
N ASN A 14 6.99 6.54 15.23
CA ASN A 14 8.18 5.76 15.61
C ASN A 14 8.63 6.00 17.07
N GLN A 15 7.74 6.52 17.93
CA GLN A 15 8.03 6.73 19.35
C GLN A 15 8.03 5.40 20.13
N GLN A 16 9.05 4.57 19.92
CA GLN A 16 9.37 3.47 20.84
C GLN A 16 10.84 3.37 21.25
N LYS A 17 11.69 4.34 20.90
CA LYS A 17 13.09 4.34 21.39
C LYS A 17 13.58 5.72 21.81
N ALA A 18 13.14 6.16 22.99
CA ALA A 18 13.90 7.10 23.84
C ALA A 18 13.37 7.12 25.29
N ASN A 19 13.27 5.98 25.97
CA ASN A 19 13.40 5.97 27.44
C ASN A 19 13.79 4.59 27.95
N SER A 20 15.09 4.33 28.04
CA SER A 20 15.62 3.12 28.68
C SER A 20 15.76 3.38 30.17
N GLN A 21 14.67 3.20 30.91
CA GLN A 21 14.66 2.85 32.34
C GLN A 21 13.20 2.59 32.76
N ASN A 22 12.74 1.35 32.59
CA ASN A 22 11.89 0.59 33.53
C ASN A 22 11.30 -0.63 32.82
N ASN A 23 11.30 -1.73 33.54
CA ASN A 23 11.12 -3.11 33.09
C ASN A 23 9.65 -3.40 32.70
N ILE A 24 9.20 -2.88 31.54
CA ILE A 24 7.89 -3.19 30.98
C ILE A 24 8.10 -3.75 29.57
N ARG A 25 7.60 -4.97 29.38
CA ARG A 25 7.51 -5.72 28.14
C ARG A 25 6.70 -4.91 27.09
N ASN A 26 7.38 -4.03 26.35
CA ASN A 26 6.76 -3.21 25.31
C ASN A 26 6.39 -4.07 24.09
N SER A 27 5.12 -4.00 23.63
CA SER A 27 4.70 -4.51 22.33
C SER A 27 5.43 -3.75 21.22
N GLN A 28 5.95 -4.45 20.21
CA GLN A 28 6.57 -3.81 19.04
C GLN A 28 5.47 -3.44 18.04
N ALA A 29 5.34 -2.14 17.77
CA ALA A 29 4.41 -1.61 16.78
C ALA A 29 5.17 -0.69 15.82
N SER A 30 4.98 -0.90 14.52
CA SER A 30 5.53 0.00 13.50
C SER A 30 4.47 0.33 12.48
N HIS A 31 4.44 1.61 12.08
CA HIS A 31 3.45 2.14 11.17
C HIS A 31 4.14 3.06 10.16
N ALA A 32 3.69 3.02 8.91
CA ALA A 32 4.19 3.83 7.82
C ALA A 32 3.04 4.38 6.99
N ILE A 33 3.18 5.62 6.54
CA ILE A 33 2.29 6.23 5.54
C ILE A 33 3.06 6.23 4.23
N TYR A 34 2.43 5.79 3.15
CA TYR A 34 3.08 5.72 1.85
C TYR A 34 2.22 6.36 0.78
N LEU A 35 2.88 6.98 -0.19
CA LEU A 35 2.25 7.47 -1.42
C LEU A 35 2.98 6.87 -2.61
N GLY A 36 2.27 6.66 -3.71
CA GLY A 36 2.86 6.13 -4.91
C GLY A 36 2.04 6.41 -6.15
N MET A 37 2.67 6.14 -7.29
CA MET A 37 2.04 6.20 -8.60
C MET A 37 2.48 5.01 -9.43
N ASP A 38 1.58 4.51 -10.27
CA ASP A 38 1.89 3.51 -11.28
C ASP A 38 1.31 3.90 -12.64
N ALA A 39 1.95 3.40 -13.69
CA ALA A 39 1.50 3.55 -15.06
C ALA A 39 1.76 2.25 -15.83
N GLY A 40 0.77 1.82 -16.58
CA GLY A 40 0.79 0.64 -17.43
C GLY A 40 0.42 0.99 -18.86
N TYR A 41 1.05 0.28 -19.80
CA TYR A 41 0.70 0.33 -21.21
C TYR A 41 0.53 -1.08 -21.75
N ILE A 42 -0.52 -1.32 -22.53
CA ILE A 42 -0.82 -2.60 -23.17
C ILE A 42 -0.70 -2.45 -24.67
N THR A 43 0.04 -3.36 -25.30
CA THR A 43 0.20 -3.42 -26.76
C THR A 43 -0.14 -4.81 -27.26
N ASN A 44 -0.88 -4.92 -28.35
CA ASN A 44 -0.99 -6.19 -29.06
C ASN A 44 0.12 -6.33 -30.10
N HIS A 45 0.58 -7.56 -30.32
CA HIS A 45 1.47 -7.89 -31.44
C HIS A 45 0.84 -7.53 -32.79
N ASP A 46 -0.46 -7.79 -32.94
CA ASP A 46 -1.23 -7.35 -34.09
C ASP A 46 -1.88 -5.99 -33.83
N LYS A 47 -1.39 -4.96 -34.53
CA LYS A 47 -1.88 -3.57 -34.41
C LYS A 47 -3.36 -3.42 -34.80
N SER A 48 -3.91 -4.34 -35.60
CA SER A 48 -5.33 -4.30 -35.96
C SER A 48 -6.25 -4.58 -34.75
N GLN A 49 -5.76 -5.36 -33.78
CA GLN A 49 -6.48 -5.71 -32.56
C GLN A 49 -6.51 -4.56 -31.55
N ASN A 50 -5.63 -3.56 -31.68
CA ASN A 50 -5.63 -2.39 -30.79
C ASN A 50 -6.94 -1.60 -30.84
N LYS A 51 -7.68 -1.68 -31.95
CA LYS A 51 -9.01 -1.05 -32.10
C LYS A 51 -10.09 -1.69 -31.22
N ARG A 52 -9.83 -2.89 -30.67
CA ARG A 52 -10.74 -3.60 -29.75
C ARG A 52 -10.47 -3.29 -28.28
N LEU A 53 -9.34 -2.66 -27.97
CA LEU A 53 -9.05 -2.20 -26.62
C LEU A 53 -9.77 -0.86 -26.38
N LEU A 54 -10.36 -0.70 -25.18
CA LEU A 54 -10.94 0.56 -24.75
C LEU A 54 -9.89 1.69 -24.68
N GLY A 55 -8.63 1.31 -24.43
CA GLY A 55 -7.43 2.11 -24.65
C GLY A 55 -6.20 1.32 -24.22
N GLN A 56 -5.03 1.93 -24.38
CA GLN A 56 -3.75 1.24 -24.22
C GLN A 56 -2.96 1.69 -22.99
N HIS A 57 -3.41 2.71 -22.27
CA HIS A 57 -2.68 3.28 -21.14
C HIS A 57 -3.58 3.35 -19.90
N LEU A 58 -2.99 3.20 -18.72
CA LEU A 58 -3.64 3.45 -17.44
C LEU A 58 -2.60 3.96 -16.47
N ALA A 59 -2.86 5.07 -15.79
CA ALA A 59 -2.02 5.59 -14.72
C ALA A 59 -2.85 5.91 -13.49
N GLY A 60 -2.35 5.53 -12.32
CA GLY A 60 -2.99 5.75 -11.02
C GLY A 60 -2.03 6.32 -10.00
N ALA A 61 -2.59 6.97 -8.99
CA ALA A 61 -1.88 7.29 -7.76
C ALA A 61 -2.63 6.74 -6.55
N PHE A 62 -1.89 6.49 -5.48
CA PHE A 62 -2.40 5.93 -4.25
C PHE A 62 -1.73 6.53 -3.03
N ILE A 63 -2.48 6.52 -1.93
CA ILE A 63 -1.99 6.80 -0.58
C ILE A 63 -2.49 5.68 0.34
N GLY A 64 -1.62 5.23 1.24
CA GLY A 64 -1.97 4.18 2.17
C GLY A 64 -1.22 4.25 3.48
N ILE A 65 -1.71 3.45 4.43
CA ILE A 65 -1.09 3.23 5.73
C ILE A 65 -0.88 1.73 5.89
N LYS A 66 0.31 1.35 6.34
CA LYS A 66 0.61 -0.04 6.70
C LYS A 66 1.26 -0.10 8.06
N GLY A 67 1.06 -1.21 8.74
CA GLY A 67 1.72 -1.42 10.01
C GLY A 67 1.74 -2.88 10.43
N HIS A 68 2.52 -3.13 11.46
CA HIS A 68 2.56 -4.40 12.16
C HIS A 68 2.45 -4.19 13.66
N TYR A 69 1.83 -5.16 14.32
CA TYR A 69 1.67 -5.23 15.76
C TYR A 69 2.00 -6.64 16.25
N THR A 70 3.02 -6.75 17.08
CA THR A 70 3.37 -7.99 17.78
C THR A 70 2.99 -7.84 19.26
N PRO A 71 1.94 -8.53 19.74
CA PRO A 71 1.51 -8.43 21.12
C PRO A 71 2.58 -8.97 22.06
N ASN A 72 2.92 -8.22 23.11
CA ASN A 72 3.82 -8.72 24.15
C ASN A 72 3.07 -9.63 25.14
N THR A 73 2.71 -10.82 24.66
CA THR A 73 2.10 -11.89 25.46
C THR A 73 3.08 -13.04 25.63
N SER A 74 2.72 -14.06 26.41
CA SER A 74 3.52 -15.28 26.61
C SER A 74 3.84 -16.05 25.33
N ASN A 75 3.29 -15.64 24.18
CA ASN A 75 3.54 -16.22 22.87
C ASN A 75 4.01 -15.13 21.87
N PRO A 76 5.32 -14.80 21.85
CA PRO A 76 5.87 -13.71 21.04
C PRO A 76 5.89 -13.98 19.53
N TYR A 77 5.40 -15.14 19.09
CA TYR A 77 5.40 -15.54 17.68
C TYR A 77 4.19 -15.01 16.90
N LEU A 78 3.12 -14.58 17.57
CA LEU A 78 1.93 -14.06 16.91
C LEU A 78 2.14 -12.60 16.48
N SER A 79 2.11 -12.31 15.18
CA SER A 79 2.22 -10.96 14.64
C SER A 79 1.07 -10.63 13.70
N PHE A 80 0.53 -9.44 13.83
CA PHE A 80 -0.55 -8.93 12.99
C PHE A 80 -0.02 -7.84 12.06
N ASN A 81 -0.42 -7.88 10.79
CA ASN A 81 -0.07 -6.88 9.79
C ASN A 81 -1.34 -6.32 9.18
N TYR A 82 -1.33 -5.03 8.86
CA TYR A 82 -2.43 -4.39 8.13
C TYR A 82 -1.88 -3.45 7.06
N ASP A 83 -2.64 -3.30 5.98
CA ASP A 83 -2.45 -2.31 4.92
C ASP A 83 -3.81 -1.80 4.47
N ILE A 84 -4.00 -0.48 4.49
CA ILE A 84 -5.22 0.20 4.06
C ILE A 84 -4.81 1.30 3.09
N PHE A 85 -5.39 1.31 1.90
CA PHE A 85 -5.07 2.31 0.89
C PHE A 85 -6.33 2.81 0.16
N THR A 86 -6.19 4.00 -0.41
CA THR A 86 -7.11 4.53 -1.41
C THR A 86 -6.33 5.04 -2.61
N SER A 87 -6.96 4.96 -3.78
CA SER A 87 -6.33 5.21 -5.06
C SER A 87 -7.30 5.84 -6.03
N LYS A 88 -6.75 6.56 -7.01
CA LYS A 88 -7.49 7.21 -8.07
C LYS A 88 -6.74 7.05 -9.40
N ALA A 89 -7.50 6.77 -10.45
CA ALA A 89 -7.00 6.86 -11.81
C ALA A 89 -6.73 8.34 -12.15
N ILE A 90 -5.49 8.63 -12.56
CA ILE A 90 -5.08 9.96 -13.06
C ILE A 90 -5.30 10.03 -14.57
N SER A 91 -5.08 8.91 -15.26
CA SER A 91 -5.25 8.80 -16.70
C SER A 91 -5.77 7.41 -17.02
N GLU A 92 -6.94 7.34 -17.63
CA GLU A 92 -7.57 6.08 -18.02
C GLU A 92 -8.28 6.23 -19.37
N PRO A 93 -8.48 5.12 -20.10
CA PRO A 93 -9.24 5.16 -21.35
C PRO A 93 -10.71 5.49 -21.10
N THR A 94 -11.33 6.18 -22.05
CA THR A 94 -12.76 6.49 -21.99
C THR A 94 -13.58 5.21 -21.87
N GLY A 95 -14.40 5.12 -20.81
CA GLY A 95 -15.24 3.95 -20.54
C GLY A 95 -14.53 2.80 -19.82
N PHE A 96 -13.31 2.98 -19.31
CA PHE A 96 -12.56 1.96 -18.58
C PHE A 96 -13.07 1.74 -17.14
N SER A 97 -13.21 2.83 -16.38
CA SER A 97 -13.77 2.80 -15.02
C SER A 97 -14.92 3.81 -14.94
N ASN A 98 -15.91 3.50 -14.10
CA ASN A 98 -16.95 4.45 -13.69
C ASN A 98 -16.76 4.91 -12.23
N LYS A 99 -15.62 4.57 -11.60
CA LYS A 99 -15.35 4.84 -10.19
C LYS A 99 -14.25 5.90 -10.05
N ASP A 100 -14.57 6.97 -9.34
CA ASP A 100 -13.62 8.06 -9.05
C ASP A 100 -12.51 7.67 -8.05
N TRP A 101 -12.83 6.75 -7.13
CA TRP A 101 -11.93 6.30 -6.06
C TRP A 101 -12.06 4.80 -5.85
N VAL A 102 -10.93 4.15 -5.57
CA VAL A 102 -10.84 2.73 -5.22
C VAL A 102 -10.07 2.57 -3.92
N SER A 103 -10.64 1.89 -2.95
CA SER A 103 -10.01 1.60 -1.66
C SER A 103 -9.82 0.11 -1.46
N GLY A 104 -8.77 -0.28 -0.74
CA GLY A 104 -8.45 -1.67 -0.43
C GLY A 104 -7.94 -1.85 1.00
N VAL A 105 -8.15 -3.04 1.53
CA VAL A 105 -7.66 -3.48 2.84
C VAL A 105 -7.00 -4.85 2.71
N SER A 106 -5.85 -5.01 3.34
CA SER A 106 -5.13 -6.27 3.48
C SER A 106 -4.80 -6.51 4.95
N LEU A 107 -5.08 -7.71 5.44
CA LEU A 107 -4.81 -8.13 6.81
C LEU A 107 -3.99 -9.41 6.77
N GLY A 108 -2.97 -9.48 7.61
CA GLY A 108 -2.08 -10.64 7.72
C GLY A 108 -1.89 -11.06 9.17
N MET A 109 -1.76 -12.36 9.38
CA MET A 109 -1.41 -12.97 10.66
C MET A 109 -0.25 -13.93 10.44
N SER A 110 0.75 -13.88 11.31
CA SER A 110 1.93 -14.74 11.29
C SER A 110 2.12 -15.37 12.66
N PHE A 111 2.56 -16.63 12.71
CA PHE A 111 2.74 -17.43 13.92
C PHE A 111 4.03 -18.24 13.84
#